data_AF-A0A8S3HNR5-F1
#
_entry.id   AF-A0A8S3HNR5-F1
#
_cell.length_a   1.000
_cell.length_b   1.000
_cell.length_c   1.000
_cell.angle_alpha   90.00
_cell.angle_beta   90.00
_cell.angle_gamma   90.00
#
_symmetry.space_group_name_H-M   'P 1'
#
loop_
_entity.id
_entity.type
_entity.pdbx_description
1 polymer ?
#
loop_
_entity_poly.entity_id
_entity_poly.type
_entity_poly.pdbx_seq_one_letter_code
_entity_poly.pdbx_strand_id
1 'polypeptide(L)'
;MDAKIAALSNEKRTNWDEKLPFVTFNYNTTIHRTTNQIPFELIYGRKPILPFDQQQPLVTLSQDPEHKTKLNQHLSVLTEQAKATILEQQRKYRERYDRY
;
A
#
# COMPACT_ATOMS: atom_id res chain seq x y z
N MET A 1 -2.48 -14.09 -0.73
CA MET A 1 -1.45 -13.78 0.28
C MET A 1 -0.60 -15.02 0.53
N ASP A 2 -1.24 -16.19 0.62
CA ASP A 2 -0.61 -17.50 0.88
C ASP A 2 0.50 -17.91 -0.10
N ALA A 3 0.37 -17.59 -1.39
CA ALA A 3 1.39 -17.91 -2.38
C ALA A 3 2.73 -17.17 -2.15
N LYS A 4 2.70 -15.92 -1.65
CA LYS A 4 3.91 -15.15 -1.36
C LYS A 4 4.62 -15.65 -0.10
N ILE A 5 3.85 -16.01 0.93
CA ILE A 5 4.40 -16.57 2.18
C ILE A 5 5.00 -17.96 1.90
N ALA A 6 4.30 -18.79 1.12
CA ALA A 6 4.79 -20.10 0.69
C ALA A 6 6.10 -20.04 -0.11
N ALA A 7 6.25 -19.05 -1.00
CA ALA A 7 7.44 -18.90 -1.83
C ALA A 7 8.68 -18.42 -1.06
N LEU A 8 8.49 -17.72 0.06
CA LEU A 8 9.58 -17.19 0.88
C LEU A 8 9.94 -18.09 2.07
N SER A 9 9.10 -19.08 2.35
CA SER A 9 9.32 -20.04 3.43
C SER A 9 10.29 -21.15 2.98
N ASN A 10 10.97 -21.77 3.94
CA ASN A 10 11.86 -22.91 3.68
C ASN A 10 11.08 -24.11 3.11
N GLU A 11 11.77 -25.12 2.58
CA GLU A 11 11.12 -26.32 2.01
C GLU A 11 10.12 -27.00 2.96
N LYS A 12 10.37 -26.88 4.27
CA LYS A 12 9.51 -27.42 5.34
C LYS A 12 8.39 -26.48 5.79
N ARG A 13 8.26 -25.28 5.20
CA ARG A 13 7.29 -24.23 5.54
C ARG A 13 7.21 -23.88 7.03
N THR A 14 8.31 -24.00 7.76
CA THR A 14 8.35 -23.88 9.23
C THR A 14 8.69 -22.47 9.71
N ASN A 15 9.28 -21.64 8.85
CA ASN A 15 9.74 -20.28 9.18
C ASN A 15 8.81 -19.20 8.60
N TRP A 16 7.53 -19.50 8.42
CA TRP A 16 6.57 -18.59 7.80
C TRP A 16 6.36 -17.31 8.63
N ASP A 17 6.48 -17.43 9.96
CA ASP A 17 6.40 -16.37 10.95
C ASP A 17 7.58 -15.41 10.85
N GLU A 18 8.80 -15.92 10.65
CA GLU A 18 10.00 -15.10 10.42
C GLU A 18 9.91 -14.29 9.12
N LYS A 19 9.18 -14.78 8.11
CA LYS A 19 9.00 -14.09 6.83
C LYS A 19 7.81 -13.14 6.83
N LEU A 20 6.93 -13.23 7.82
CA LEU A 20 5.72 -12.42 7.91
C LEU A 20 5.99 -10.90 7.91
N PRO A 21 6.98 -10.38 8.68
CA PRO A 21 7.31 -8.95 8.64
C PRO A 21 7.72 -8.48 7.25
N PHE A 22 8.49 -9.30 6.53
CA PHE A 22 8.96 -8.96 5.18
C PHE A 22 7.81 -8.93 4.16
N VAL A 23 6.93 -9.93 4.19
CA VAL A 23 5.75 -9.97 3.32
C VAL A 23 4.81 -8.80 3.60
N THR A 24 4.60 -8.48 4.88
CA THR A 24 3.76 -7.37 5.32
C THR A 24 4.34 -6.03 4.86
N PHE A 25 5.65 -5.84 5.01
CA PHE A 25 6.34 -4.65 4.51
C PHE A 25 6.17 -4.51 2.99
N ASN A 26 6.49 -5.56 2.23
CA ASN A 26 6.36 -5.53 0.77
C ASN A 26 4.93 -5.24 0.32
N TYR A 27 3.93 -5.81 1.00
CA TYR A 27 2.51 -5.54 0.72
C TYR A 27 2.17 -4.07 0.95
N ASN A 28 2.60 -3.50 2.08
CA ASN A 28 2.30 -2.12 2.44
C ASN A 28 3.03 -1.08 1.57
N THR A 29 4.17 -1.42 0.96
CA THR A 29 4.99 -0.50 0.15
C THR A 29 4.88 -0.69 -1.36
N THR A 30 4.11 -1.66 -1.84
CA THR A 30 3.95 -1.92 -3.29
C THR A 30 2.61 -1.38 -3.81
N ILE A 31 2.60 -0.94 -5.07
CA ILE A 31 1.37 -0.54 -5.76
C ILE A 31 0.44 -1.75 -5.88
N HIS A 32 -0.75 -1.62 -5.31
CA HIS A 32 -1.77 -2.65 -5.36
C HIS A 32 -2.58 -2.57 -6.65
N ARG A 33 -2.67 -3.67 -7.41
CA ARG A 33 -3.37 -3.70 -8.71
C ARG A 33 -4.82 -3.22 -8.64
N THR A 34 -5.53 -3.55 -7.56
CA THR A 34 -6.95 -3.23 -7.39
C THR A 34 -7.22 -1.76 -7.07
N THR A 35 -6.27 -1.06 -6.44
CA THR A 35 -6.42 0.35 -6.06
C THR A 35 -5.51 1.26 -6.87
N ASN A 36 -4.58 0.68 -7.64
CA ASN A 36 -3.45 1.34 -8.28
C ASN A 36 -2.66 2.29 -7.37
N GLN A 37 -2.68 2.02 -6.06
CA GLN A 37 -2.08 2.86 -5.03
C GLN A 37 -1.32 2.01 -4.01
N ILE A 38 -0.41 2.64 -3.27
CA ILE A 38 0.36 2.01 -2.20
C ILE A 38 -0.49 2.05 -0.91
N PRO A 39 -0.76 0.91 -0.24
CA PRO A 39 -1.58 0.90 0.97
C PRO A 39 -1.07 1.81 2.09
N PHE A 40 0.26 1.89 2.29
CA PHE A 40 0.87 2.80 3.26
C PHE A 40 0.57 4.28 2.93
N GLU A 41 0.62 4.65 1.65
CA GLU A 41 0.33 6.01 1.20
C GLU A 41 -1.14 6.38 1.42
N LEU A 42 -2.05 5.43 1.25
CA LEU A 42 -3.48 5.62 1.51
C LEU A 42 -3.76 5.90 2.99
N ILE A 43 -3.05 5.24 3.91
CA ILE A 43 -3.28 5.36 5.35
C ILE A 43 -2.59 6.60 5.92
N TYR A 44 -1.35 6.85 5.51
CA TYR A 44 -0.50 7.88 6.12
C TYR A 44 -0.36 9.15 5.28
N GLY A 45 -0.92 9.18 4.06
CA GLY A 45 -0.88 10.34 3.18
C GLY A 45 0.52 10.71 2.70
N ARG A 46 1.47 9.79 2.82
CA ARG A 46 2.86 9.96 2.38
C ARG A 46 3.41 8.63 1.88
N LYS A 47 4.34 8.69 0.94
CA LYS A 47 5.05 7.49 0.49
C LYS A 47 5.91 6.90 1.62
N PRO A 48 6.01 5.56 1.70
CA PRO A 48 6.92 4.93 2.64
C PRO A 48 8.36 5.31 2.30
N ILE A 49 9.15 5.67 3.31
CA ILE A 49 10.59 5.92 3.16
C ILE A 49 11.27 4.56 3.29
N LEU A 50 11.87 4.08 2.20
CA LEU A 50 12.62 2.81 2.23
C LEU A 50 14.01 3.06 2.81
N PRO A 51 14.62 2.06 3.48
CA PRO A 51 15.99 2.19 4.01
C PRO A 51 17.02 2.61 2.96
N PHE A 52 16.80 2.24 1.69
CA PHE A 52 17.65 2.60 0.56
C PHE A 52 17.39 4.02 0.02
N ASP A 53 16.18 4.56 0.25
CA ASP A 53 15.81 5.94 -0.14
C ASP A 53 16.27 6.97 0.91
N GLN A 54 16.75 6.51 2.06
CA GLN A 54 17.21 7.36 3.17
C GLN A 54 18.61 7.93 2.87
N GLN A 55 18.71 8.79 1.86
CA GLN A 55 19.92 9.56 1.55
C GLN A 55 19.94 10.95 2.21
N GLN A 56 18.87 11.34 2.90
CA GLN A 56 18.75 12.68 3.50
C GLN A 56 18.50 12.61 5.02
N PRO A 57 19.13 13.50 5.81
CA PRO A 57 18.86 13.59 7.24
C PRO A 57 17.38 13.89 7.45
N LEU A 58 16.81 13.28 8.48
CA LEU A 58 15.40 13.36 8.86
C LEU A 58 15.00 14.85 8.95
N VAL A 59 14.31 15.36 7.93
CA VAL A 59 13.78 16.72 7.95
C VAL A 59 12.76 16.76 9.07
N THR A 60 13.10 17.53 10.11
CA THR A 60 12.26 17.84 11.26
C THR A 60 10.84 18.11 10.79
N LEU A 61 9.87 17.46 11.43
CA LEU A 61 8.43 17.70 11.26
C LEU A 61 8.21 19.19 11.03
N SER A 62 7.86 19.51 9.79
CA SER A 62 7.64 20.88 9.33
C SER A 62 6.74 21.59 10.33
N GLN A 63 7.25 22.67 10.94
CA GLN A 63 6.45 23.58 11.78
C GLN A 63 5.46 24.42 10.95
N ASP A 64 5.25 24.09 9.67
CA ASP A 64 4.29 24.75 8.80
C ASP A 64 2.86 24.62 9.38
N PRO A 65 2.21 25.74 9.77
CA PRO A 65 0.85 25.75 10.29
C PRO A 65 -0.16 25.11 9.31
N GLU A 66 0.14 25.15 8.01
CA GLU A 66 -0.72 24.62 6.95
C GLU A 66 -0.45 23.15 6.61
N HIS A 67 0.57 22.52 7.21
CA HIS A 67 0.94 21.14 6.91
C HIS A 67 -0.22 20.17 7.11
N LYS A 68 -0.99 20.35 8.19
CA LYS A 68 -2.18 19.54 8.49
C LYS A 68 -3.24 19.66 7.40
N THR A 69 -3.49 20.88 6.93
CA THR A 69 -4.50 21.15 5.90
C THR A 69 -4.10 20.52 4.56
N LYS A 70 -2.83 20.70 4.15
CA LYS A 70 -2.27 20.09 2.93
C LYS A 70 -2.33 18.56 2.99
N LEU A 71 -1.97 17.97 4.14
CA LEU A 71 -2.06 16.52 4.36
C LEU A 71 -3.49 16.00 4.25
N ASN A 72 -4.45 16.68 4.90
CA ASN A 72 -5.86 16.28 4.85
C ASN A 72 -6.45 16.38 3.44
N GLN A 73 -6.11 17.44 2.70
CA GLN A 73 -6.49 17.58 1.29
C GLN A 73 -5.92 16.44 0.46
N HIS A 74 -4.61 16.15 0.61
CA HIS A 74 -3.97 15.05 -0.11
C HIS A 74 -4.61 13.69 0.21
N LEU A 75 -4.87 13.41 1.49
CA LEU A 75 -5.59 12.21 1.93
C LEU A 75 -6.98 12.12 1.30
N SER A 76 -7.76 13.20 1.29
CA SER A 76 -9.09 13.18 0.68
C SER A 76 -9.03 12.80 -0.81
N VAL A 77 -8.08 13.36 -1.57
CA VAL A 77 -7.90 13.05 -3.00
C VAL A 77 -7.50 11.59 -3.19
N LEU A 78 -6.55 11.09 -2.40
CA LEU A 78 -6.12 9.69 -2.47
C LEU A 78 -7.28 8.73 -2.19
N THR A 79 -8.06 9.00 -1.15
CA THR A 79 -9.20 8.16 -0.79
C THR A 79 -10.29 8.15 -1.86
N GLU A 80 -10.57 9.29 -2.49
CA GLU A 80 -11.53 9.41 -3.59
C GLU A 80 -11.09 8.59 -4.81
N GLN A 81 -9.81 8.71 -5.20
CA GLN A 81 -9.22 7.97 -6.30
C GLN A 81 -9.20 6.45 -6.04
N ALA A 82 -8.90 6.04 -4.80
CA ALA A 82 -8.93 4.64 -4.41
C ALA A 82 -10.34 4.06 -4.51
N LYS A 83 -11.35 4.79 -4.04
CA LYS A 83 -12.77 4.40 -4.15
C LYS A 83 -13.19 4.24 -5.61
N ALA A 84 -12.87 5.22 -6.45
CA ALA A 84 -13.20 5.16 -7.88
C ALA A 84 -12.59 3.92 -8.56
N THR A 85 -11.33 3.62 -8.25
CA THR A 85 -10.62 2.45 -8.81
C THR A 85 -11.22 1.14 -8.32
N ILE A 86 -11.59 1.04 -7.03
CA ILE A 86 -12.25 -0.13 -6.45
C ILE A 86 -13.60 -0.39 -7.14
N LEU A 87 -14.41 0.65 -7.34
CA LEU A 87 -15.72 0.53 -7.99
C LEU A 87 -15.58 0.06 -9.44
N GLU A 88 -14.65 0.62 -10.19
CA GLU A 88 -14.40 0.21 -11.58
C GLU A 88 -13.87 -1.24 -11.66
N GLN A 89 -12.99 -1.62 -10.74
CA GLN A 89 -12.52 -2.99 -10.62
C GLN A 89 -13.68 -3.96 -10.29
N GLN A 90 -14.56 -3.61 -9.34
CA GLN A 90 -15.74 -4.41 -9.00
C GLN A 90 -16.69 -4.57 -10.19
N ARG A 91 -16.95 -3.49 -10.95
CA ARG A 91 -17.76 -3.53 -12.18
C ARG A 91 -17.18 -4.51 -13.19
N LYS A 92 -15.88 -4.41 -13.48
CA LYS A 92 -15.17 -5.33 -14.39
C LYS A 92 -15.24 -6.79 -13.93
N TYR A 93 -15.13 -7.04 -12.63
CA TYR A 93 -15.29 -8.40 -12.09
C TYR A 93 -16.71 -8.92 -12.29
N ARG A 94 -17.74 -8.13 -11.97
CA ARG A 94 -19.15 -8.51 -12.19
C ARG A 94 -19.42 -8.85 -13.66
N GLU A 95 -19.04 -7.98 -14.60
CA GLU A 95 -19.22 -8.22 -16.05
C GLU A 95 -18.48 -9.45 -16.60
N ARG A 96 -17.47 -9.93 -15.89
CA ARG A 96 -16.73 -11.14 -16.24
C ARG A 96 -17.43 -12.40 -15.72
N TYR A 97 -18.08 -12.32 -14.56
CA TYR A 97 -18.86 -13.42 -13.99
C TYR A 97 -20.22 -13.56 -14.67
N ASP A 98 -20.87 -12.45 -15.05
CA ASP A 98 -22.16 -12.47 -15.75
C ASP A 98 -22.06 -13.02 -17.19
N ARG A 99 -20.84 -13.23 -17.71
CA ARG A 99 -20.55 -13.79 -19.04
C ARG A 99 -20.35 -15.31 -19.05
N TYR A 100 -20.36 -15.96 -17.88
CA TYR A 100 -20.23 -17.41 -17.70
C TYR A 100 -21.57 -18.00 -17.25
#